data_AF-A0A3B8V034-F1
#
_entry.id   AF-A0A3B8V034-F1
#
_cell.length_a   1.000
_cell.length_b   1.000
_cell.length_c   1.000
_cell.angle_alpha   90.00
_cell.angle_beta   90.00
_cell.angle_gamma   90.00
#
_symmetry.space_group_name_H-M   'P 1'
#
loop_
_entity.id
_entity.type
_entity.pdbx_description
1 polymer ?
#
loop_
_entity_poly.entity_id
_entity_poly.type
_entity_poly.pdbx_seq_one_letter_code
_entity_poly.pdbx_strand_id
1 'polypeptide(L)'
;MKATMRTPQTRMTLALALALGTGTLAALAVGPVAKDRPAMERGVATSAMSRVALDVDRELEVDLKRPMRLQQPNAIRPGDLDHPVLAVARDGRIRFDVNEVLALEVGDRVDLAVRRGTAPHRFQVKRARRTTGDGRWWQLESMDEELVAATLAHRDGMVAGWMQVPGENGGMEWTLVPIGRGLVAPEAKAADLPGCGGAIVPDVGPQDPMGPISPFNGDGVAGDDNDVEECAGCAATVADIAFFYTSLCLEKEVERIEEQGGDPKDAPSAIAAVCELESANCSITMANSEVPFGTRPVYVGLVEWDEKSDSLLGPFTNPSDGIIDEVHEIRDAVGADACSLVSHTDGEDPAVGYCGLAYVVDGDDADFAFNSLVRGCMGYSLFAHEFGHNIGLLHAVGDSATGDGPPCDPWEPTWVGCCKPGESDETDTGRRYQHGWRFVGSTTFCFRTVMAYSPGNRALHYSNPEVPYDGEPTGSPEDSSDGRAADNAGWATLTMPGTAAYRCAVPEQTGTDGRLIAGGLQAYDFFG
;
A
#
# COMPACT_ATOMS: atom_id res chain seq x y z
N MET A 1 -74.74 17.33 -14.91
CA MET A 1 -73.67 17.86 -14.04
C MET A 1 -74.31 18.11 -12.67
N LYS A 2 -74.10 17.34 -11.59
CA LYS A 2 -72.84 17.07 -10.85
C LYS A 2 -72.12 18.39 -10.54
N ALA A 3 -72.22 19.05 -9.38
CA ALA A 3 -72.70 18.79 -8.00
C ALA A 3 -71.60 18.57 -6.93
N THR A 4 -71.89 19.07 -5.72
CA THR A 4 -71.00 19.40 -4.59
C THR A 4 -70.53 18.23 -3.71
N MET A 5 -69.36 18.40 -3.06
CA MET A 5 -68.91 17.91 -1.72
C MET A 5 -67.37 18.04 -1.63
N ARG A 6 -66.66 18.09 -0.48
CA ARG A 6 -66.90 18.54 0.91
C ARG A 6 -65.50 18.70 1.61
N THR A 7 -65.47 19.28 2.80
CA THR A 7 -64.29 19.45 3.70
C THR A 7 -63.89 18.14 4.44
N PRO A 8 -62.80 18.03 5.26
CA PRO A 8 -61.98 19.12 5.87
C PRO A 8 -60.45 18.93 5.92
N GLN A 9 -59.76 19.98 6.40
CA GLN A 9 -58.44 19.89 7.03
C GLN A 9 -58.57 19.32 8.46
N THR A 10 -57.57 18.57 8.94
CA THR A 10 -57.44 18.22 10.36
C THR A 10 -56.09 18.71 10.89
N ARG A 11 -56.09 19.26 12.10
CA ARG A 11 -54.91 19.83 12.77
C ARG A 11 -54.00 18.73 13.33
N MET A 12 -52.68 18.95 13.29
CA MET A 12 -51.75 18.28 14.21
C MET A 12 -51.30 19.28 15.27
N THR A 13 -51.72 19.06 16.51
CA THR A 13 -51.41 19.94 17.64
C THR A 13 -50.09 19.52 18.26
N LEU A 14 -49.07 20.38 18.21
CA LEU A 14 -47.81 20.14 18.92
C LEU A 14 -48.00 20.40 20.42
N ALA A 15 -47.58 19.45 21.26
CA ALA A 15 -47.62 19.55 22.72
C ALA A 15 -46.21 19.34 23.30
N LEU A 16 -45.92 20.00 24.42
CA LEU A 16 -44.58 20.29 24.90
C LEU A 16 -44.10 19.33 26.00
N ALA A 17 -42.81 18.93 25.95
CA ALA A 17 -42.04 18.43 27.09
C ALA A 17 -40.55 18.83 26.93
N LEU A 18 -39.86 19.15 28.03
CA LEU A 18 -38.46 19.65 28.04
C LEU A 18 -37.47 18.66 28.66
N ALA A 19 -36.27 18.59 28.08
CA ALA A 19 -34.95 18.53 28.75
C ALA A 19 -33.86 18.73 27.68
N LEU A 20 -33.18 19.89 27.60
CA LEU A 20 -31.96 20.27 28.35
C LEU A 20 -30.73 19.37 28.06
N GLY A 21 -29.76 19.92 27.33
CA GLY A 21 -28.47 19.26 27.05
C GLY A 21 -27.66 19.94 25.92
N THR A 22 -27.05 21.09 26.20
CA THR A 22 -26.23 21.84 25.21
C THR A 22 -24.75 21.47 25.30
N GLY A 23 -24.09 21.28 24.14
CA GLY A 23 -22.63 21.16 24.04
C GLY A 23 -22.17 21.38 22.59
N THR A 24 -21.48 22.48 22.32
CA THR A 24 -21.01 22.88 20.98
C THR A 24 -19.49 22.79 20.89
N LEU A 25 -18.96 22.65 19.67
CA LEU A 25 -17.53 22.72 19.35
C LEU A 25 -16.86 23.99 19.90
N ALA A 26 -15.59 23.87 20.30
CA ALA A 26 -14.60 24.94 20.23
C ALA A 26 -13.18 24.34 20.13
N ALA A 27 -12.30 24.98 19.38
CA ALA A 27 -10.90 24.57 19.22
C ALA A 27 -10.04 24.92 20.45
N LEU A 28 -8.87 24.28 20.57
CA LEU A 28 -7.85 24.59 21.58
C LEU A 28 -6.62 25.23 20.92
N ALA A 29 -6.27 26.44 21.35
CA ALA A 29 -5.05 27.13 20.96
C ALA A 29 -4.31 27.70 22.19
N VAL A 30 -3.14 27.12 22.47
CA VAL A 30 -1.96 27.62 23.21
C VAL A 30 -2.13 28.71 24.30
N GLY A 31 -2.23 28.26 25.57
CA GLY A 31 -1.57 28.84 26.76
C GLY A 31 -2.03 30.21 27.31
N PRO A 32 -1.34 30.77 28.35
CA PRO A 32 -0.28 30.16 29.17
C PRO A 32 -0.42 30.36 30.73
N VAL A 33 0.27 29.48 31.49
CA VAL A 33 0.95 29.77 32.79
C VAL A 33 0.16 29.99 34.11
N ALA A 34 0.70 29.36 35.18
CA ALA A 34 0.64 29.68 36.62
C ALA A 34 -0.53 29.21 37.54
N LYS A 35 -0.17 28.22 38.38
CA LYS A 35 -0.13 28.25 39.87
C LYS A 35 -1.16 27.49 40.74
N ASP A 36 -0.57 27.01 41.84
CA ASP A 36 -1.06 26.70 43.19
C ASP A 36 -1.98 25.47 43.47
N ARG A 37 -1.34 24.47 44.11
CA ARG A 37 -1.88 23.42 45.02
C ARG A 37 -2.46 24.07 46.32
N PRO A 38 -3.08 23.36 47.33
CA PRO A 38 -3.02 21.90 47.62
C PRO A 38 -4.28 21.21 48.27
N ALA A 39 -4.15 19.88 48.51
CA ALA A 39 -4.77 19.11 49.63
C ALA A 39 -6.33 18.94 49.68
N MET A 40 -6.97 18.05 50.46
CA MET A 40 -6.63 16.83 51.27
C MET A 40 -7.95 16.12 51.68
N GLU A 41 -8.06 14.86 52.12
CA GLU A 41 -7.10 13.73 52.20
C GLU A 41 -7.77 12.36 51.89
N ARG A 42 -8.63 11.83 52.78
CA ARG A 42 -9.16 10.44 52.75
C ARG A 42 -10.50 10.27 53.48
N GLY A 43 -11.24 9.20 53.16
CA GLY A 43 -12.37 8.69 53.96
C GLY A 43 -12.80 7.30 53.47
N VAL A 44 -12.98 6.32 54.38
CA VAL A 44 -13.22 4.90 54.06
C VAL A 44 -14.21 4.28 55.07
N ALA A 45 -14.98 3.26 54.61
CA ALA A 45 -15.41 2.05 55.34
C ALA A 45 -16.94 1.78 55.50
N THR A 46 -17.29 0.49 55.31
CA THR A 46 -18.35 -0.32 55.97
C THR A 46 -19.81 0.19 55.99
N SER A 47 -20.85 -0.47 55.44
CA SER A 47 -21.30 -1.89 55.42
C SER A 47 -22.18 -2.34 56.61
N ALA A 48 -23.40 -2.83 56.34
CA ALA A 48 -24.15 -3.81 57.16
C ALA A 48 -25.33 -4.41 56.35
N MET A 49 -25.83 -5.58 56.76
CA MET A 49 -26.97 -6.29 56.13
C MET A 49 -28.20 -6.37 57.07
N SER A 50 -29.36 -6.74 56.52
CA SER A 50 -30.42 -7.44 57.25
C SER A 50 -31.08 -8.54 56.38
N ARG A 51 -31.99 -9.34 56.95
CA ARG A 51 -32.42 -10.67 56.48
C ARG A 51 -33.95 -10.90 56.64
N VAL A 52 -34.40 -12.11 56.24
CA VAL A 52 -35.73 -12.75 56.45
C VAL A 52 -36.77 -12.33 55.38
N ALA A 53 -37.30 -13.15 54.47
CA ALA A 53 -37.66 -14.60 54.38
C ALA A 53 -39.07 -14.93 54.97
N LEU A 54 -39.77 -16.01 54.60
CA LEU A 54 -39.46 -17.23 53.81
C LEU A 54 -40.75 -17.71 53.06
N ASP A 55 -40.65 -18.84 52.32
CA ASP A 55 -41.75 -19.71 51.81
C ASP A 55 -42.67 -19.12 50.71
N VAL A 56 -43.14 -19.82 49.66
CA VAL A 56 -42.93 -21.16 49.03
C VAL A 56 -43.21 -20.99 47.49
N ASP A 57 -43.11 -21.94 46.54
CA ASP A 57 -43.06 -23.43 46.54
C ASP A 57 -42.33 -24.00 45.28
N ARG A 58 -42.53 -25.29 45.02
CA ARG A 58 -42.12 -26.21 43.92
C ARG A 58 -42.61 -25.85 42.49
N GLU A 59 -42.01 -26.31 41.37
CA GLU A 59 -40.96 -27.33 41.13
C GLU A 59 -39.95 -26.91 40.03
N LEU A 60 -38.65 -27.26 40.20
CA LEU A 60 -37.80 -27.96 39.22
C LEU A 60 -36.39 -28.17 39.82
N GLU A 61 -35.80 -29.37 39.70
CA GLU A 61 -34.42 -29.60 40.14
C GLU A 61 -33.41 -29.27 39.02
N VAL A 62 -32.47 -28.36 39.31
CA VAL A 62 -31.31 -28.06 38.46
C VAL A 62 -30.05 -28.04 39.34
N ASP A 63 -29.03 -28.82 38.97
CA ASP A 63 -27.80 -28.97 39.77
C ASP A 63 -26.89 -27.74 39.68
N LEU A 64 -27.12 -26.77 40.57
CA LEU A 64 -26.32 -25.54 40.70
C LEU A 64 -25.01 -25.74 41.49
N LYS A 65 -24.31 -26.88 41.32
CA LYS A 65 -22.99 -27.15 41.93
C LYS A 65 -21.83 -27.40 40.96
N ARG A 66 -21.87 -26.80 39.77
CA ARG A 66 -20.65 -26.37 39.08
C ARG A 66 -20.75 -24.90 38.68
N PRO A 67 -19.86 -24.00 39.16
CA PRO A 67 -19.65 -22.76 38.46
C PRO A 67 -19.08 -23.10 37.08
N MET A 68 -19.77 -22.68 36.02
CA MET A 68 -19.17 -22.70 34.69
C MET A 68 -17.94 -21.78 34.72
N ARG A 69 -16.74 -22.37 34.75
CA ARG A 69 -15.60 -21.70 34.14
C ARG A 69 -15.99 -21.49 32.69
N LEU A 70 -16.25 -20.24 32.32
CA LEU A 70 -15.78 -19.75 31.03
C LEU A 70 -14.31 -20.14 30.97
N GLN A 71 -13.98 -21.12 30.13
CA GLN A 71 -12.62 -21.20 29.63
C GLN A 71 -12.41 -19.91 28.86
N GLN A 72 -11.58 -19.03 29.42
CA GLN A 72 -10.80 -18.14 28.55
C GLN A 72 -10.17 -19.06 27.48
N PRO A 73 -10.26 -18.71 26.19
CA PRO A 73 -9.53 -19.48 25.18
C PRO A 73 -8.07 -19.55 25.64
N ASN A 74 -7.52 -20.76 25.70
CA ASN A 74 -6.13 -20.94 26.11
C ASN A 74 -5.29 -20.06 25.20
N ALA A 75 -4.52 -19.14 25.79
CA ALA A 75 -3.59 -18.33 25.02
C ALA A 75 -2.56 -19.28 24.38
N ILE A 76 -2.74 -19.52 23.08
CA ILE A 76 -1.81 -20.29 22.26
C ILE A 76 -0.47 -19.56 22.36
N ARG A 77 0.61 -20.31 22.61
CA ARG A 77 1.95 -19.73 22.64
C ARG A 77 2.49 -19.73 21.21
N PRO A 78 3.21 -18.68 20.78
CA PRO A 78 4.11 -18.81 19.65
C PRO A 78 5.01 -20.03 19.87
N GLY A 79 5.08 -20.92 18.88
CA GLY A 79 5.78 -22.21 18.97
C GLY A 79 4.97 -23.43 19.45
N ASP A 80 3.68 -23.28 19.83
CA ASP A 80 2.75 -24.43 20.03
C ASP A 80 1.99 -24.81 18.73
N LEU A 81 2.26 -24.12 17.61
CA LEU A 81 1.62 -24.29 16.30
C LEU A 81 2.64 -24.70 15.22
N ASP A 82 2.13 -25.23 14.11
CA ASP A 82 2.87 -25.61 12.90
C ASP A 82 3.04 -24.46 11.88
N HIS A 83 2.76 -23.22 12.29
CA HIS A 83 2.82 -22.01 11.46
C HIS A 83 3.10 -20.74 12.30
N PRO A 84 3.72 -19.69 11.73
CA PRO A 84 3.97 -18.42 12.41
C PRO A 84 2.69 -17.66 12.78
N VAL A 85 2.75 -16.93 13.91
CA VAL A 85 1.67 -16.06 14.41
C VAL A 85 2.22 -14.66 14.69
N LEU A 86 1.91 -13.71 13.82
CA LEU A 86 2.31 -12.31 13.89
C LEU A 86 1.19 -11.50 14.59
N ALA A 87 1.23 -11.38 15.92
CA ALA A 87 0.18 -10.69 16.69
C ALA A 87 0.68 -9.52 17.56
N VAL A 88 -0.14 -8.46 17.67
CA VAL A 88 0.20 -7.26 18.46
C VAL A 88 0.33 -7.57 19.95
N ALA A 89 1.53 -7.34 20.49
CA ALA A 89 1.83 -7.45 21.90
C ALA A 89 1.28 -6.26 22.72
N ARG A 90 1.52 -6.28 24.04
CA ARG A 90 0.93 -5.28 24.97
C ARG A 90 1.42 -3.85 24.73
N ASP A 91 2.60 -3.69 24.17
CA ASP A 91 3.28 -2.45 23.82
C ASP A 91 2.97 -1.96 22.40
N GLY A 92 2.04 -2.59 21.69
CA GLY A 92 1.59 -2.16 20.35
C GLY A 92 2.45 -2.70 19.20
N ARG A 93 3.49 -3.50 19.47
CA ARG A 93 4.43 -4.02 18.47
C ARG A 93 4.19 -5.51 18.22
N ILE A 94 4.49 -6.01 17.03
CA ILE A 94 4.47 -7.44 16.70
C ILE A 94 5.89 -8.01 16.83
N ARG A 95 6.02 -9.23 17.36
CA ARG A 95 7.31 -9.94 17.51
C ARG A 95 7.18 -11.39 17.05
N PHE A 96 8.15 -11.86 16.29
CA PHE A 96 8.18 -13.17 15.62
C PHE A 96 9.64 -13.60 15.38
N ASP A 97 9.88 -14.87 15.07
CA ASP A 97 11.17 -15.30 14.55
C ASP A 97 11.18 -15.09 13.01
N VAL A 98 12.16 -14.35 12.51
CA VAL A 98 12.33 -14.11 11.05
C VAL A 98 12.56 -15.43 10.31
N ASN A 99 13.14 -16.44 10.96
CA ASN A 99 13.35 -17.76 10.36
C ASN A 99 12.02 -18.51 10.13
N GLU A 100 10.98 -18.28 10.94
CA GLU A 100 9.64 -18.86 10.71
C GLU A 100 8.95 -18.25 9.49
N VAL A 101 9.15 -16.94 9.26
CA VAL A 101 8.64 -16.25 8.06
C VAL A 101 9.42 -16.66 6.81
N LEU A 102 10.76 -16.69 6.88
CA LEU A 102 11.63 -17.10 5.77
C LEU A 102 11.37 -18.54 5.27
N ALA A 103 10.88 -19.41 6.16
CA ALA A 103 10.56 -20.80 5.87
C ALA A 103 9.17 -21.03 5.25
N LEU A 104 8.34 -19.98 5.09
CA LEU A 104 7.03 -20.09 4.45
C LEU A 104 7.16 -20.40 2.96
N GLU A 105 6.47 -21.45 2.50
CA GLU A 105 6.31 -21.81 1.09
C GLU A 105 4.85 -21.69 0.63
N VAL A 106 4.61 -21.81 -0.68
CA VAL A 106 3.25 -21.70 -1.25
C VAL A 106 2.34 -22.80 -0.69
N GLY A 107 1.19 -22.40 -0.16
CA GLY A 107 0.25 -23.28 0.54
C GLY A 107 0.42 -23.36 2.06
N ASP A 108 1.50 -22.82 2.64
CA ASP A 108 1.65 -22.72 4.10
C ASP A 108 0.71 -21.66 4.70
N ARG A 109 0.59 -21.66 6.04
CA ARG A 109 -0.27 -20.73 6.78
C ARG A 109 0.52 -19.67 7.51
N VAL A 110 -0.13 -18.54 7.75
CA VAL A 110 0.33 -17.51 8.70
C VAL A 110 -0.88 -16.80 9.32
N ASP A 111 -0.86 -16.63 10.64
CA ASP A 111 -1.90 -15.90 11.37
C ASP A 111 -1.40 -14.47 11.67
N LEU A 112 -2.14 -13.44 11.23
CA LEU A 112 -1.75 -12.04 11.36
C LEU A 112 -2.83 -11.22 12.11
N ALA A 113 -2.44 -10.57 13.21
CA ALA A 113 -3.26 -9.64 13.96
C ALA A 113 -2.59 -8.27 14.04
N VAL A 114 -3.16 -7.27 13.35
CA VAL A 114 -2.68 -5.87 13.34
C VAL A 114 -3.31 -4.99 14.42
N ARG A 115 -4.33 -5.48 15.12
CA ARG A 115 -4.98 -4.79 16.25
C ARG A 115 -4.80 -5.57 17.55
N ARG A 116 -4.51 -4.86 18.64
CA ARG A 116 -4.33 -5.50 19.95
C ARG A 116 -5.66 -6.01 20.51
N GLY A 117 -5.77 -7.34 20.63
CA GLY A 117 -6.90 -8.02 21.27
C GLY A 117 -8.04 -8.41 20.35
N THR A 118 -7.89 -8.26 19.03
CA THR A 118 -8.67 -9.03 18.06
C THR A 118 -8.14 -10.47 17.99
N ALA A 119 -8.88 -11.36 17.34
CA ALA A 119 -8.27 -12.58 16.81
C ALA A 119 -7.29 -12.21 15.66
N PRO A 120 -6.31 -13.06 15.34
CA PRO A 120 -5.64 -13.03 14.05
C PRO A 120 -6.62 -13.34 12.92
N HIS A 121 -6.42 -12.70 11.77
CA HIS A 121 -6.93 -13.19 10.50
C HIS A 121 -6.00 -14.32 10.04
N ARG A 122 -6.57 -15.40 9.49
CA ARG A 122 -5.82 -16.61 9.12
C ARG A 122 -5.59 -16.59 7.62
N PHE A 123 -4.33 -16.62 7.20
CA PHE A 123 -3.95 -16.54 5.80
C PHE A 123 -3.31 -17.85 5.31
N GLN A 124 -3.42 -18.08 4.00
CA GLN A 124 -2.61 -19.03 3.25
C GLN A 124 -1.67 -18.26 2.31
N VAL A 125 -0.45 -18.77 2.11
CA VAL A 125 0.51 -18.24 1.13
C VAL A 125 0.01 -18.59 -0.27
N LYS A 126 -0.47 -17.58 -1.01
CA LYS A 126 -0.99 -17.71 -2.38
C LYS A 126 0.13 -17.77 -3.41
N ARG A 127 1.12 -16.89 -3.27
CA ARG A 127 2.31 -16.77 -4.12
C ARG A 127 3.50 -16.42 -3.23
N ALA A 128 4.69 -16.92 -3.55
CA ALA A 128 5.92 -16.54 -2.86
C ALA A 128 7.07 -16.47 -3.88
N ARG A 129 7.97 -15.49 -3.74
CA ARG A 129 9.04 -15.26 -4.72
C ARG A 129 10.31 -14.76 -4.06
N ARG A 130 11.47 -15.17 -4.59
CA ARG A 130 12.78 -14.59 -4.26
C ARG A 130 13.09 -13.44 -5.22
N THR A 131 13.86 -12.46 -4.75
CA THR A 131 14.43 -11.37 -5.57
C THR A 131 15.96 -11.45 -5.48
N THR A 132 16.68 -10.33 -5.42
CA THR A 132 18.15 -10.31 -5.31
C THR A 132 18.62 -10.52 -3.86
N GLY A 133 19.83 -11.07 -3.68
CA GLY A 133 20.42 -11.23 -2.35
C GLY A 133 19.63 -12.14 -1.39
N ASP A 134 19.17 -11.59 -0.26
CA ASP A 134 18.27 -12.26 0.70
C ASP A 134 16.79 -11.84 0.56
N GLY A 135 16.48 -11.12 -0.53
CA GLY A 135 15.15 -10.61 -0.85
C GLY A 135 14.13 -11.72 -1.09
N ARG A 136 13.00 -11.67 -0.39
CA ARG A 136 11.88 -12.63 -0.55
C ARG A 136 10.55 -11.98 -0.18
N TRP A 137 9.49 -12.25 -0.93
CA TRP A 137 8.13 -11.82 -0.61
C TRP A 137 7.09 -12.93 -0.71
N TRP A 138 5.94 -12.72 -0.05
CA TRP A 138 4.80 -13.63 0.01
C TRP A 138 3.49 -12.84 -0.13
N GLN A 139 2.68 -13.19 -1.13
CA GLN A 139 1.29 -12.75 -1.22
C GLN A 139 0.42 -13.71 -0.40
N LEU A 140 -0.41 -13.16 0.47
CA LEU A 140 -1.24 -13.88 1.42
C LEU A 140 -2.73 -13.65 1.11
N GLU A 141 -3.52 -14.73 1.07
CA GLU A 141 -4.97 -14.65 0.93
C GLU A 141 -5.68 -15.20 2.17
N SER A 142 -6.75 -14.54 2.61
CA SER A 142 -7.50 -14.92 3.81
C SER A 142 -8.24 -16.24 3.61
N MET A 143 -8.18 -17.10 4.63
CA MET A 143 -8.91 -18.37 4.66
C MET A 143 -10.35 -18.24 5.16
N ASP A 144 -10.75 -17.06 5.66
CA ASP A 144 -12.01 -16.83 6.39
C ASP A 144 -12.89 -15.71 5.82
N GLU A 145 -12.30 -14.75 5.11
CA GLU A 145 -12.94 -13.50 4.69
C GLU A 145 -12.54 -13.14 3.26
N GLU A 146 -13.52 -13.05 2.35
CA GLU A 146 -13.27 -12.60 0.98
C GLU A 146 -12.71 -11.17 0.94
N LEU A 147 -11.89 -10.86 -0.07
CA LEU A 147 -11.22 -9.56 -0.27
C LEU A 147 -10.21 -9.14 0.82
N VAL A 148 -10.06 -9.89 1.92
CA VAL A 148 -8.99 -9.67 2.91
C VAL A 148 -7.68 -10.29 2.40
N ALA A 149 -6.66 -9.45 2.22
CA ALA A 149 -5.37 -9.82 1.65
C ALA A 149 -4.21 -9.17 2.42
N ALA A 150 -3.04 -9.78 2.31
CA ALA A 150 -1.81 -9.24 2.89
C ALA A 150 -0.59 -9.55 2.01
N THR A 151 0.51 -8.83 2.25
CA THR A 151 1.83 -9.08 1.67
C THR A 151 2.85 -9.03 2.79
N LEU A 152 3.79 -9.97 2.79
CA LEU A 152 5.02 -9.89 3.60
C LEU A 152 6.21 -9.77 2.64
N ALA A 153 7.23 -9.02 3.04
CA ALA A 153 8.47 -8.85 2.30
C ALA A 153 9.66 -8.84 3.25
N HIS A 154 10.75 -9.49 2.87
CA HIS A 154 11.98 -9.63 3.64
C HIS A 154 13.18 -9.14 2.84
N ARG A 155 14.04 -8.32 3.47
CA ARG A 155 15.35 -7.91 2.94
C ARG A 155 16.27 -7.50 4.09
N ASP A 156 17.56 -7.78 3.98
CA ASP A 156 18.61 -7.45 4.97
C ASP A 156 18.27 -7.92 6.40
N GLY A 157 17.65 -9.11 6.51
CA GLY A 157 17.18 -9.66 7.80
C GLY A 157 15.97 -8.97 8.43
N MET A 158 15.42 -7.92 7.81
CA MET A 158 14.19 -7.23 8.23
C MET A 158 12.97 -7.81 7.51
N VAL A 159 11.78 -7.62 8.09
CA VAL A 159 10.51 -7.93 7.42
C VAL A 159 9.61 -6.69 7.48
N ALA A 160 9.10 -6.30 6.32
CA ALA A 160 8.00 -5.36 6.18
C ALA A 160 6.73 -6.12 5.74
N GLY A 161 5.58 -5.46 5.80
CA GLY A 161 4.35 -6.03 5.27
C GLY A 161 3.21 -5.03 5.13
N TRP A 162 2.13 -5.51 4.53
CA TRP A 162 0.87 -4.79 4.34
C TRP A 162 -0.30 -5.74 4.58
N MET A 163 -1.41 -5.25 5.10
CA MET A 163 -2.67 -5.98 5.20
C MET A 163 -3.86 -5.05 5.00
N GLN A 164 -4.78 -5.44 4.12
CA GLN A 164 -6.05 -4.76 3.90
C GLN A 164 -7.21 -5.56 4.49
N VAL A 165 -8.03 -4.86 5.27
CA VAL A 165 -9.32 -5.35 5.75
C VAL A 165 -10.39 -4.38 5.23
N PRO A 166 -11.15 -4.74 4.18
CA PRO A 166 -12.25 -3.92 3.70
C PRO A 166 -13.26 -3.65 4.80
N GLY A 167 -13.85 -2.45 4.83
CA GLY A 167 -14.78 -2.09 5.88
C GLY A 167 -15.49 -0.75 5.66
N GLU A 168 -16.65 -0.61 6.30
CA GLU A 168 -17.43 0.63 6.31
C GLU A 168 -16.59 1.82 6.80
N ASN A 169 -16.76 2.98 6.15
CA ASN A 169 -15.99 4.20 6.36
C ASN A 169 -14.53 4.16 5.83
N GLY A 170 -14.26 3.38 4.78
CA GLY A 170 -13.08 3.56 3.93
C GLY A 170 -11.85 2.75 4.33
N GLY A 171 -12.01 1.43 4.54
CA GLY A 171 -10.93 0.44 4.43
C GLY A 171 -9.64 0.78 5.17
N MET A 172 -9.57 0.46 6.47
CA MET A 172 -8.36 0.68 7.26
C MET A 172 -7.26 -0.30 6.84
N GLU A 173 -6.37 0.16 5.96
CA GLU A 173 -5.15 -0.51 5.53
C GLU A 173 -4.07 -0.41 6.61
N TRP A 174 -3.24 -1.45 6.75
CA TRP A 174 -2.21 -1.54 7.78
C TRP A 174 -0.85 -1.87 7.16
N THR A 175 0.14 -1.00 7.36
CA THR A 175 1.53 -1.33 7.09
C THR A 175 2.16 -1.95 8.33
N LEU A 176 2.84 -3.07 8.17
CA LEU A 176 3.75 -3.65 9.16
C LEU A 176 5.13 -3.01 8.94
N VAL A 177 5.39 -1.89 9.61
CA VAL A 177 6.61 -1.11 9.38
C VAL A 177 7.77 -1.76 10.15
N PRO A 178 8.91 -2.08 9.50
CA PRO A 178 10.08 -2.59 10.19
C PRO A 178 10.64 -1.55 11.18
N ILE A 179 10.99 -2.04 12.37
CA ILE A 179 11.68 -1.29 13.44
C ILE A 179 12.74 -2.16 14.13
N GLY A 180 13.22 -3.18 13.42
CA GLY A 180 14.29 -4.09 13.85
C GLY A 180 14.02 -5.55 13.58
N ARG A 181 15.06 -6.39 13.70
CA ARG A 181 14.99 -7.80 13.28
C ARG A 181 13.96 -8.59 14.10
N GLY A 182 12.90 -9.07 13.43
CA GLY A 182 11.78 -9.78 14.08
C GLY A 182 10.83 -8.86 14.87
N LEU A 183 10.86 -7.55 14.62
CA LEU A 183 10.09 -6.53 15.33
C LEU A 183 9.47 -5.53 14.33
N VAL A 184 8.14 -5.50 14.25
CA VAL A 184 7.41 -4.55 13.38
C VAL A 184 6.34 -3.78 14.16
N ALA A 185 6.02 -2.58 13.68
CA ALA A 185 4.93 -1.76 14.18
C ALA A 185 3.76 -1.76 13.18
N PRO A 186 2.54 -2.15 13.59
CA PRO A 186 1.35 -2.03 12.77
C PRO A 186 0.87 -0.57 12.76
N GLU A 187 1.12 0.14 11.66
CA GLU A 187 0.66 1.50 11.43
C GLU A 187 -0.57 1.49 10.52
N ALA A 188 -1.65 2.15 10.94
CA ALA A 188 -2.84 2.31 10.11
C ALA A 188 -2.63 3.45 9.11
N LYS A 189 -2.83 3.17 7.82
CA LYS A 189 -2.96 4.18 6.77
C LYS A 189 -4.45 4.47 6.54
N ALA A 190 -4.76 5.64 5.99
CA ALA A 190 -6.01 5.80 5.25
C ALA A 190 -5.86 5.08 3.90
N ALA A 191 -6.95 4.55 3.33
CA ALA A 191 -6.91 4.02 1.95
C ALA A 191 -6.45 5.08 0.92
N ASP A 192 -6.66 6.36 1.26
CA ASP A 192 -6.24 7.50 0.48
C ASP A 192 -4.72 7.72 0.56
N LEU A 193 -4.09 7.56 -0.60
CA LEU A 193 -2.86 8.29 -0.88
C LEU A 193 -3.25 9.77 -0.98
N PRO A 194 -2.58 10.68 -0.25
CA PRO A 194 -2.37 12.04 -0.74
C PRO A 194 -1.92 12.02 -2.20
N GLY A 195 -2.26 13.06 -2.98
CA GLY A 195 -2.02 13.05 -4.42
C GLY A 195 -0.57 12.73 -4.80
N CYS A 196 -0.38 12.04 -5.92
CA CYS A 196 0.84 12.19 -6.70
C CYS A 196 0.84 13.61 -7.29
N GLY A 197 2.03 14.21 -7.44
CA GLY A 197 2.17 15.57 -7.96
C GLY A 197 1.76 15.76 -9.43
N GLY A 198 1.42 14.66 -10.09
CA GLY A 198 0.89 14.60 -11.44
C GLY A 198 1.78 13.78 -12.36
N ALA A 199 1.16 13.19 -13.37
CA ALA A 199 1.83 12.59 -14.51
C ALA A 199 2.64 13.64 -15.28
N ILE A 200 3.97 13.62 -15.21
CA ILE A 200 4.82 14.52 -16.00
C ILE A 200 5.13 13.86 -17.34
N VAL A 201 4.62 14.40 -18.44
CA VAL A 201 4.95 13.93 -19.80
C VAL A 201 6.20 14.67 -20.30
N PRO A 202 7.30 13.98 -20.66
CA PRO A 202 8.48 14.62 -21.24
C PRO A 202 8.20 15.30 -22.59
N ASP A 203 8.94 16.36 -22.94
CA ASP A 203 8.93 16.97 -24.28
C ASP A 203 9.88 16.24 -25.23
N VAL A 204 9.55 14.97 -25.51
CA VAL A 204 10.33 14.05 -26.37
C VAL A 204 9.88 14.07 -27.84
N GLY A 205 9.17 15.12 -28.25
CA GLY A 205 8.69 15.31 -29.62
C GLY A 205 7.55 14.35 -30.01
N PRO A 206 7.36 14.06 -31.31
CA PRO A 206 6.32 13.14 -31.76
C PRO A 206 6.78 11.69 -31.56
N GLN A 207 6.30 11.04 -30.50
CA GLN A 207 6.33 9.59 -30.36
C GLN A 207 5.36 8.97 -31.39
N ASP A 208 5.87 8.08 -32.25
CA ASP A 208 5.00 7.19 -33.04
C ASP A 208 4.51 6.09 -32.08
N PRO A 209 3.19 5.84 -31.96
CA PRO A 209 2.69 4.79 -31.08
C PRO A 209 3.26 3.43 -31.52
N MET A 210 3.74 2.65 -30.54
CA MET A 210 4.60 1.49 -30.72
C MET A 210 4.28 0.62 -31.94
N GLY A 211 5.33 0.29 -32.70
CA GLY A 211 5.26 -0.67 -33.80
C GLY A 211 4.73 -2.04 -33.33
N PRO A 212 4.26 -2.91 -34.23
CA PRO A 212 3.51 -4.12 -33.87
C PRO A 212 4.35 -5.14 -33.10
N ILE A 213 4.33 -5.05 -31.77
CA ILE A 213 4.86 -6.03 -30.83
C ILE A 213 3.95 -7.27 -30.83
N SER A 214 4.56 -8.45 -30.65
CA SER A 214 3.82 -9.72 -30.58
C SER A 214 3.02 -9.82 -29.28
N PRO A 215 1.76 -10.30 -29.30
CA PRO A 215 1.04 -10.60 -28.06
C PRO A 215 1.81 -11.64 -27.25
N PHE A 216 2.07 -11.33 -25.99
CA PHE A 216 2.82 -12.17 -25.07
C PHE A 216 1.86 -13.12 -24.36
N ASN A 217 1.59 -14.28 -24.97
CA ASN A 217 0.65 -15.28 -24.44
C ASN A 217 1.25 -16.08 -23.26
N GLY A 218 1.70 -15.39 -22.21
CA GLY A 218 2.18 -15.99 -20.97
C GLY A 218 1.08 -16.06 -19.92
N ASP A 219 0.67 -17.27 -19.55
CA ASP A 219 -0.27 -17.55 -18.45
C ASP A 219 0.42 -17.72 -17.07
N GLY A 220 1.73 -17.41 -17.01
CA GLY A 220 2.55 -17.46 -15.81
C GLY A 220 2.81 -16.09 -15.17
N VAL A 221 3.17 -16.11 -13.88
CA VAL A 221 3.73 -14.93 -13.20
C VAL A 221 5.17 -14.72 -13.68
N ALA A 222 5.57 -13.46 -13.86
CA ALA A 222 6.91 -13.10 -14.31
C ALA A 222 8.02 -13.79 -13.51
N GLY A 223 8.91 -14.50 -14.21
CA GLY A 223 10.02 -15.28 -13.65
C GLY A 223 9.60 -16.21 -12.50
N ASP A 224 8.73 -17.16 -12.84
CA ASP A 224 8.46 -18.43 -12.11
C ASP A 224 9.49 -19.53 -12.49
N ASP A 225 10.42 -19.21 -13.39
CA ASP A 225 11.51 -20.09 -13.83
C ASP A 225 12.49 -20.38 -12.67
N ASN A 226 12.60 -21.66 -12.31
CA ASN A 226 13.28 -22.10 -11.09
C ASN A 226 14.82 -21.99 -11.22
N ASP A 227 15.43 -21.09 -10.46
CA ASP A 227 16.88 -20.98 -10.20
C ASP A 227 17.80 -20.90 -11.43
N VAL A 228 17.33 -20.36 -12.56
CA VAL A 228 18.17 -20.12 -13.76
C VAL A 228 18.66 -18.67 -13.79
N GLU A 229 19.98 -18.47 -13.82
CA GLU A 229 20.63 -17.19 -14.15
C GLU A 229 20.47 -16.84 -15.65
N GLU A 230 19.24 -16.59 -16.12
CA GLU A 230 19.02 -16.18 -17.51
C GLU A 230 19.03 -14.65 -17.67
N CYS A 231 19.87 -14.18 -18.59
CA CYS A 231 20.23 -12.77 -18.72
C CYS A 231 19.11 -11.96 -19.38
N ALA A 232 18.75 -10.81 -18.78
CA ALA A 232 17.80 -9.86 -19.33
C ALA A 232 18.35 -9.21 -20.61
N GLY A 233 18.02 -9.81 -21.75
CA GLY A 233 18.31 -9.27 -23.09
C GLY A 233 17.13 -9.52 -24.02
N CYS A 234 16.30 -8.48 -24.22
CA CYS A 234 15.14 -8.48 -25.14
C CYS A 234 14.03 -9.49 -24.85
N ALA A 235 14.00 -10.12 -23.67
CA ALA A 235 12.99 -11.12 -23.28
C ALA A 235 12.66 -11.13 -21.77
N ALA A 236 13.04 -10.09 -21.03
CA ALA A 236 12.83 -10.04 -19.58
C ALA A 236 11.36 -9.79 -19.25
N THR A 237 10.84 -10.53 -18.28
CA THR A 237 9.51 -10.30 -17.68
C THR A 237 9.59 -9.50 -16.36
N VAL A 238 10.80 -9.16 -15.91
CA VAL A 238 11.05 -8.48 -14.63
C VAL A 238 11.90 -7.25 -14.89
N ALA A 239 11.41 -6.06 -14.55
CA ALA A 239 12.22 -4.85 -14.59
C ALA A 239 13.10 -4.73 -13.34
N ASP A 240 14.36 -4.34 -13.55
CA ASP A 240 15.37 -4.21 -12.51
C ASP A 240 15.38 -2.78 -11.93
N ILE A 241 15.10 -2.66 -10.63
CA ILE A 241 14.85 -1.37 -9.97
C ILE A 241 15.99 -0.99 -9.02
N ALA A 242 16.54 0.22 -9.17
CA ALA A 242 17.46 0.81 -8.21
C ALA A 242 16.75 1.83 -7.31
N PHE A 243 16.70 1.54 -6.01
CA PHE A 243 16.18 2.47 -5.00
C PHE A 243 17.32 3.27 -4.37
N PHE A 244 17.18 4.60 -4.32
CA PHE A 244 18.13 5.51 -3.70
C PHE A 244 17.42 6.24 -2.58
N TYR A 245 17.82 6.03 -1.31
CA TYR A 245 17.28 6.80 -0.19
C TYR A 245 18.20 7.95 0.17
N THR A 246 17.62 9.09 0.51
CA THR A 246 18.35 10.33 0.85
C THR A 246 18.95 10.28 2.25
N SER A 247 19.91 11.17 2.56
CA SER A 247 20.44 11.27 3.92
C SER A 247 19.43 11.90 4.90
N LEU A 248 18.52 12.76 4.44
CA LEU A 248 17.38 13.23 5.24
C LEU A 248 16.36 12.10 5.55
N CYS A 249 16.04 11.24 4.57
CA CYS A 249 15.21 10.06 4.81
C CYS A 249 15.89 9.11 5.83
N LEU A 250 17.20 8.89 5.71
CA LEU A 250 17.94 8.08 6.67
C LEU A 250 17.92 8.68 8.09
N GLU A 251 18.18 9.99 8.24
CA GLU A 251 18.13 10.68 9.55
C GLU A 251 16.76 10.50 10.23
N LYS A 252 15.68 10.66 9.45
CA LYS A 252 14.30 10.61 9.97
C LYS A 252 13.84 9.18 10.24
N GLU A 253 14.34 8.18 9.51
CA GLU A 253 14.13 6.76 9.83
C GLU A 253 14.90 6.33 11.09
N VAL A 254 16.13 6.82 11.28
CA VAL A 254 16.94 6.63 12.51
C VAL A 254 16.19 7.16 13.74
N GLU A 255 15.65 8.39 13.67
CA GLU A 255 14.80 8.96 14.73
C GLU A 255 13.54 8.11 14.97
N ARG A 256 12.80 7.76 13.90
CA ARG A 256 11.56 6.95 13.99
C ARG A 256 11.81 5.60 14.66
N ILE A 257 12.91 4.92 14.35
CA ILE A 257 13.24 3.62 14.95
C ILE A 257 13.67 3.77 16.41
N GLU A 258 14.37 4.86 16.81
CA GLU A 258 14.67 5.10 18.23
C GLU A 258 13.40 5.36 19.05
N GLU A 259 12.49 6.22 18.56
CA GLU A 259 11.21 6.49 19.22
C GLU A 259 10.32 5.23 19.30
N GLN A 260 10.27 4.45 18.22
CA GLN A 260 9.61 3.15 18.21
C GLN A 260 10.45 2.04 18.87
N GLY A 261 11.59 2.37 19.49
CA GLY A 261 12.40 1.53 20.37
C GLY A 261 12.97 0.25 19.73
N GLY A 262 13.54 0.38 18.53
CA GLY A 262 14.47 -0.58 17.92
C GLY A 262 15.95 -0.22 18.18
N ASP A 263 16.88 -0.79 17.39
CA ASP A 263 18.26 -0.24 17.29
C ASP A 263 18.29 0.72 16.08
N PRO A 264 18.68 2.00 16.24
CA PRO A 264 18.66 2.94 15.11
C PRO A 264 19.59 2.57 13.95
N LYS A 265 20.54 1.63 14.16
CA LYS A 265 21.36 1.05 13.08
C LYS A 265 20.58 0.20 12.10
N ASP A 266 19.37 -0.24 12.46
CA ASP A 266 18.50 -1.05 11.61
C ASP A 266 17.82 -0.20 10.50
N ALA A 267 17.97 1.13 10.50
CA ALA A 267 17.30 2.06 9.57
C ALA A 267 17.56 1.80 8.06
N PRO A 268 18.79 1.54 7.58
CA PRO A 268 19.03 1.19 6.18
C PRO A 268 18.25 -0.08 5.76
N SER A 269 18.31 -1.13 6.58
CA SER A 269 17.62 -2.41 6.33
C SER A 269 16.09 -2.28 6.47
N ALA A 270 15.61 -1.38 7.32
CA ALA A 270 14.19 -1.05 7.44
C ALA A 270 13.66 -0.35 6.19
N ILE A 271 14.43 0.58 5.61
CA ILE A 271 14.12 1.19 4.31
C ILE A 271 14.15 0.10 3.21
N ALA A 272 15.19 -0.73 3.16
CA ALA A 272 15.35 -1.78 2.16
C ALA A 272 14.20 -2.80 2.15
N ALA A 273 13.72 -3.25 3.31
CA ALA A 273 12.55 -4.12 3.39
C ALA A 273 11.23 -3.43 2.99
N VAL A 274 11.12 -2.10 3.12
CA VAL A 274 9.97 -1.34 2.60
C VAL A 274 10.05 -1.15 1.08
N CYS A 275 11.24 -0.96 0.51
CA CYS A 275 11.44 -0.99 -0.95
C CYS A 275 11.11 -2.36 -1.54
N GLU A 276 11.49 -3.45 -0.86
CA GLU A 276 11.11 -4.82 -1.22
C GLU A 276 9.58 -5.01 -1.19
N LEU A 277 8.89 -4.50 -0.16
CA LEU A 277 7.42 -4.55 -0.06
C LEU A 277 6.72 -3.79 -1.19
N GLU A 278 7.21 -2.60 -1.54
CA GLU A 278 6.68 -1.78 -2.63
C GLU A 278 6.88 -2.47 -4.00
N SER A 279 8.06 -3.05 -4.25
CA SER A 279 8.33 -3.84 -5.47
C SER A 279 7.53 -5.16 -5.53
N ALA A 280 7.33 -5.82 -4.39
CA ALA A 280 6.45 -6.97 -4.27
C ALA A 280 4.99 -6.61 -4.59
N ASN A 281 4.48 -5.51 -4.05
CA ASN A 281 3.11 -5.05 -4.31
C ASN A 281 2.92 -4.53 -5.73
N CYS A 282 3.94 -3.96 -6.38
CA CYS A 282 3.93 -3.67 -7.82
C CYS A 282 3.82 -4.96 -8.67
N SER A 283 4.66 -5.96 -8.37
CA SER A 283 4.60 -7.28 -9.04
C SER A 283 3.27 -8.00 -8.81
N ILE A 284 2.71 -7.90 -7.60
CA ILE A 284 1.37 -8.42 -7.27
C ILE A 284 0.27 -7.65 -8.03
N THR A 285 0.41 -6.34 -8.22
CA THR A 285 -0.54 -5.52 -8.99
C THR A 285 -0.58 -5.96 -10.46
N MET A 286 0.58 -6.20 -11.08
CA MET A 286 0.68 -6.76 -12.44
C MET A 286 0.05 -8.15 -12.51
N ALA A 287 0.49 -9.07 -11.64
CA ALA A 287 0.05 -10.46 -11.62
C ALA A 287 -1.40 -10.68 -11.16
N ASN A 288 -2.07 -9.66 -10.62
CA ASN A 288 -3.52 -9.70 -10.34
C ASN A 288 -4.34 -9.16 -11.52
N SER A 289 -3.78 -8.29 -12.37
CA SER A 289 -4.44 -7.71 -13.56
C SER A 289 -4.07 -8.42 -14.87
N GLU A 290 -3.59 -9.66 -14.79
CA GLU A 290 -3.15 -10.49 -15.92
C GLU A 290 -2.04 -9.87 -16.80
N VAL A 291 -1.25 -8.94 -16.23
CA VAL A 291 -0.01 -8.43 -16.85
C VAL A 291 1.13 -9.41 -16.50
N PRO A 292 1.75 -10.11 -17.46
CA PRO A 292 2.73 -11.18 -17.20
C PRO A 292 4.15 -10.63 -16.89
N PHE A 293 4.20 -9.51 -16.17
CA PHE A 293 5.42 -8.79 -15.82
C PHE A 293 5.54 -8.57 -14.30
N GLY A 294 6.69 -8.11 -13.84
CA GLY A 294 6.96 -7.76 -12.46
C GLY A 294 8.17 -6.84 -12.31
N THR A 295 8.58 -6.62 -11.06
CA THR A 295 9.76 -5.83 -10.69
C THR A 295 10.59 -6.60 -9.65
N ARG A 296 11.88 -6.25 -9.52
CA ARG A 296 12.70 -6.63 -8.35
C ARG A 296 13.67 -5.50 -8.00
N PRO A 297 13.96 -5.22 -6.71
CA PRO A 297 15.04 -4.33 -6.36
C PRO A 297 16.38 -5.01 -6.70
N VAL A 298 17.23 -4.38 -7.50
CA VAL A 298 18.63 -4.80 -7.72
C VAL A 298 19.61 -3.99 -6.86
N TYR A 299 19.21 -2.79 -6.46
CA TYR A 299 19.98 -1.92 -5.59
C TYR A 299 19.04 -1.23 -4.58
N VAL A 300 19.51 -1.11 -3.34
CA VAL A 300 18.96 -0.15 -2.36
C VAL A 300 20.15 0.48 -1.65
N GLY A 301 20.30 1.81 -1.70
CA GLY A 301 21.46 2.49 -1.12
C GLY A 301 21.24 3.96 -0.80
N LEU A 302 22.15 4.50 0.01
CA LEU A 302 22.17 5.91 0.41
C LEU A 302 22.70 6.78 -0.74
N VAL A 303 22.05 7.93 -0.94
CA VAL A 303 22.60 9.04 -1.73
C VAL A 303 22.64 10.30 -0.85
N GLU A 304 23.74 11.05 -0.90
CA GLU A 304 24.04 12.11 0.07
C GLU A 304 23.37 13.45 -0.29
N TRP A 305 22.06 13.50 -0.09
CA TRP A 305 21.23 14.68 -0.35
C TRP A 305 20.22 14.94 0.77
N ASP A 306 20.01 16.23 1.04
CA ASP A 306 19.07 16.76 2.04
C ASP A 306 17.81 17.37 1.41
N GLU A 307 17.41 16.85 0.24
CA GLU A 307 16.12 17.10 -0.46
C GLU A 307 15.87 18.55 -0.89
N LYS A 308 16.94 19.34 -1.00
CA LYS A 308 16.86 20.76 -1.36
C LYS A 308 16.61 21.02 -2.84
N SER A 309 15.34 20.94 -3.24
CA SER A 309 14.84 21.37 -4.56
C SER A 309 13.35 21.74 -4.48
N ASP A 310 12.89 22.60 -5.39
CA ASP A 310 11.45 22.86 -5.64
C ASP A 310 10.70 21.61 -6.16
N SER A 311 11.44 20.64 -6.72
CA SER A 311 10.93 19.33 -7.13
C SER A 311 12.08 18.31 -7.15
N LEU A 312 11.88 17.15 -6.52
CA LEU A 312 12.94 16.15 -6.37
C LEU A 312 13.29 15.42 -7.68
N LEU A 313 12.35 15.31 -8.62
CA LEU A 313 12.52 14.53 -9.85
C LEU A 313 13.45 15.21 -10.86
N GLY A 314 13.56 16.55 -10.82
CA GLY A 314 14.46 17.32 -11.69
C GLY A 314 15.93 16.95 -11.49
N PRO A 315 16.51 17.15 -10.29
CA PRO A 315 17.87 16.73 -9.98
C PRO A 315 18.09 15.22 -10.16
N PHE A 316 17.14 14.39 -9.70
CA PHE A 316 17.26 12.92 -9.79
C PHE A 316 17.30 12.34 -11.21
N THR A 317 17.01 13.15 -12.23
CA THR A 317 17.07 12.73 -13.66
C THR A 317 18.10 13.48 -14.49
N ASN A 318 18.80 14.44 -13.92
CA ASN A 318 19.79 15.25 -14.63
C ASN A 318 21.21 14.75 -14.32
N PRO A 319 21.90 14.08 -15.26
CA PRO A 319 23.21 13.48 -15.02
C PRO A 319 24.36 14.49 -14.99
N SER A 320 24.10 15.77 -14.66
CA SER A 320 25.06 16.86 -14.89
C SER A 320 24.81 18.20 -14.17
N ASP A 321 23.90 18.33 -13.20
CA ASP A 321 23.80 19.59 -12.41
C ASP A 321 24.61 19.61 -11.12
N GLY A 322 25.22 18.48 -10.74
CA GLY A 322 26.06 18.38 -9.55
C GLY A 322 25.27 18.07 -8.27
N ILE A 323 24.00 17.68 -8.40
CA ILE A 323 23.18 17.15 -7.31
C ILE A 323 22.90 15.68 -7.65
N ILE A 324 23.51 14.77 -6.87
CA ILE A 324 23.32 13.32 -6.98
C ILE A 324 23.60 12.69 -8.36
N ASP A 325 24.40 13.33 -9.23
CA ASP A 325 24.79 12.84 -10.56
C ASP A 325 25.24 11.35 -10.54
N GLU A 326 25.83 10.86 -9.43
CA GLU A 326 26.31 9.49 -9.27
C GLU A 326 25.22 8.40 -9.38
N VAL A 327 23.92 8.73 -9.22
CA VAL A 327 22.84 7.75 -9.38
C VAL A 327 22.77 7.18 -10.78
N HIS A 328 23.23 7.94 -11.80
CA HIS A 328 23.29 7.48 -13.19
C HIS A 328 24.42 6.47 -13.41
N GLU A 329 25.61 6.71 -12.84
CA GLU A 329 26.71 5.72 -12.87
C GLU A 329 26.32 4.44 -12.11
N ILE A 330 25.63 4.57 -10.98
CA ILE A 330 25.14 3.42 -10.20
C ILE A 330 24.06 2.64 -10.97
N ARG A 331 23.09 3.32 -11.60
CA ARG A 331 22.04 2.71 -12.44
C ARG A 331 22.65 1.84 -13.53
N ASP A 332 23.60 2.37 -14.29
CA ASP A 332 24.29 1.64 -15.35
C ASP A 332 25.15 0.49 -14.79
N ALA A 333 25.79 0.67 -13.62
CA ALA A 333 26.64 -0.34 -12.99
C ALA A 333 25.87 -1.53 -12.40
N VAL A 334 24.63 -1.34 -11.92
CA VAL A 334 23.76 -2.43 -11.43
C VAL A 334 22.82 -2.99 -12.50
N GLY A 335 22.77 -2.36 -13.67
CA GLY A 335 21.88 -2.75 -14.77
C GLY A 335 20.41 -2.44 -14.51
N ALA A 336 20.10 -1.36 -13.78
CA ALA A 336 18.72 -1.03 -13.44
C ALA A 336 17.96 -0.35 -14.60
N ASP A 337 16.85 -0.98 -14.99
CA ASP A 337 15.87 -0.46 -15.93
C ASP A 337 15.25 0.84 -15.45
N ALA A 338 14.94 0.97 -14.15
CA ALA A 338 14.31 2.17 -13.59
C ALA A 338 14.84 2.52 -12.19
N CYS A 339 14.69 3.80 -11.82
CA CYS A 339 15.21 4.36 -10.58
C CYS A 339 14.13 4.99 -9.71
N SER A 340 14.20 4.76 -8.40
CA SER A 340 13.23 5.26 -7.41
C SER A 340 13.94 6.00 -6.26
N LEU A 341 13.72 7.31 -6.15
CA LEU A 341 14.21 8.10 -5.03
C LEU A 341 13.27 7.95 -3.82
N VAL A 342 13.79 7.56 -2.67
CA VAL A 342 13.06 7.46 -1.41
C VAL A 342 13.42 8.65 -0.52
N SER A 343 12.48 9.59 -0.40
CA SER A 343 12.67 10.88 0.28
C SER A 343 11.86 11.01 1.56
N HIS A 344 12.17 11.99 2.41
CA HIS A 344 11.37 12.35 3.57
C HIS A 344 10.23 13.33 3.23
N THR A 345 10.49 14.31 2.36
CA THR A 345 9.53 15.27 1.81
C THR A 345 9.39 15.11 0.29
N ASP A 346 8.56 15.96 -0.30
CA ASP A 346 8.36 16.16 -1.74
C ASP A 346 9.17 17.34 -2.33
N GLY A 347 9.88 18.11 -1.49
CA GLY A 347 10.72 19.26 -1.86
C GLY A 347 10.93 20.28 -0.72
N GLU A 348 11.47 21.47 -1.04
CA GLU A 348 11.61 22.60 -0.09
C GLU A 348 10.31 23.42 0.11
N ASP A 349 9.45 23.54 -0.91
CA ASP A 349 8.17 24.28 -0.84
C ASP A 349 6.95 23.34 -1.06
N PRO A 350 6.53 22.57 -0.03
CA PRO A 350 5.43 21.61 -0.11
C PRO A 350 4.06 22.30 -0.07
N ALA A 351 3.85 23.27 -0.97
CA ALA A 351 2.61 24.05 -1.07
C ALA A 351 1.37 23.18 -1.39
N VAL A 352 1.59 21.98 -1.91
CA VAL A 352 0.63 20.90 -2.17
C VAL A 352 1.36 19.58 -1.88
N GLY A 353 1.28 19.11 -0.64
CA GLY A 353 2.06 17.97 -0.16
C GLY A 353 1.71 16.66 -0.89
N TYR A 354 2.62 16.18 -1.73
CA TYR A 354 2.45 15.00 -2.56
C TYR A 354 3.13 13.76 -1.98
N CYS A 355 2.64 12.57 -2.34
CA CYS A 355 3.28 11.30 -1.95
C CYS A 355 4.34 10.80 -2.94
N GLY A 356 4.32 11.27 -4.19
CA GLY A 356 5.23 10.82 -5.24
C GLY A 356 5.11 11.66 -6.51
N LEU A 357 6.06 11.44 -7.42
CA LEU A 357 6.16 12.06 -8.74
C LEU A 357 6.86 11.10 -9.71
N ALA A 358 6.43 11.09 -10.97
CA ALA A 358 7.05 10.28 -12.01
C ALA A 358 6.84 10.86 -13.41
N TYR A 359 7.74 10.47 -14.33
CA TYR A 359 7.55 10.69 -15.76
C TYR A 359 6.65 9.62 -16.38
N VAL A 360 5.76 10.04 -17.28
CA VAL A 360 4.99 9.16 -18.16
C VAL A 360 5.74 8.92 -19.45
N VAL A 361 6.08 7.66 -19.72
CA VAL A 361 6.88 7.19 -20.87
C VAL A 361 6.18 6.04 -21.59
N ASP A 362 6.59 5.73 -22.82
CA ASP A 362 5.95 4.72 -23.68
C ASP A 362 6.65 3.34 -23.74
N GLY A 363 7.78 3.18 -23.05
CA GLY A 363 8.60 1.96 -23.07
C GLY A 363 9.87 2.05 -23.91
N ASP A 364 10.09 3.13 -24.68
CA ASP A 364 11.36 3.40 -25.36
C ASP A 364 12.19 4.54 -24.68
N ASP A 365 11.61 5.37 -23.80
CA ASP A 365 12.27 6.50 -23.11
C ASP A 365 13.11 6.09 -21.86
N ALA A 366 14.19 5.31 -22.04
CA ALA A 366 15.04 4.85 -20.92
C ALA A 366 15.55 5.98 -20.00
N ASP A 367 15.82 7.16 -20.55
CA ASP A 367 16.37 8.31 -19.81
C ASP A 367 15.34 8.97 -18.86
N PHE A 368 14.05 8.69 -19.02
CA PHE A 368 12.97 9.21 -18.17
C PHE A 368 12.36 8.16 -17.23
N ALA A 369 12.94 6.96 -17.15
CA ALA A 369 12.50 5.86 -16.27
C ALA A 369 12.84 6.09 -14.78
N PHE A 370 12.34 7.19 -14.21
CA PHE A 370 12.60 7.64 -12.85
C PHE A 370 11.32 8.08 -12.14
N ASN A 371 11.28 7.87 -10.82
CA ASN A 371 10.22 8.32 -9.92
C ASN A 371 10.75 8.70 -8.53
N SER A 372 9.98 9.46 -7.76
CA SER A 372 10.23 9.71 -6.33
C SER A 372 9.06 9.23 -5.46
N LEU A 373 9.39 8.72 -4.27
CA LEU A 373 8.50 8.04 -3.33
C LEU A 373 8.72 8.63 -1.92
N VAL A 374 7.72 9.32 -1.37
CA VAL A 374 7.82 9.85 -0.01
C VAL A 374 7.72 8.70 1.00
N ARG A 375 8.77 8.49 1.80
CA ARG A 375 8.93 7.39 2.76
C ARG A 375 7.77 7.24 3.74
N GLY A 376 7.11 8.34 4.11
CA GLY A 376 5.90 8.34 4.96
C GLY A 376 4.65 7.77 4.28
N CYS A 377 4.57 7.85 2.95
CA CYS A 377 3.49 7.30 2.14
C CYS A 377 3.74 5.83 1.72
N MET A 378 5.01 5.42 1.62
CA MET A 378 5.38 4.02 1.36
C MET A 378 4.85 3.05 2.44
N GLY A 379 4.74 1.78 2.05
CA GLY A 379 4.20 0.69 2.85
C GLY A 379 2.94 0.05 2.27
N TYR A 380 2.62 0.31 1.00
CA TYR A 380 1.52 -0.30 0.27
C TYR A 380 1.75 -0.32 -1.25
N SER A 381 1.29 0.68 -2.00
CA SER A 381 1.16 0.65 -3.47
C SER A 381 1.68 1.91 -4.16
N LEU A 382 2.58 2.64 -3.51
CA LEU A 382 3.05 3.94 -4.01
C LEU A 382 4.00 3.74 -5.20
N PHE A 383 4.96 2.82 -5.08
CA PHE A 383 5.82 2.45 -6.20
C PHE A 383 5.01 1.87 -7.36
N ALA A 384 3.96 1.09 -7.08
CA ALA A 384 3.05 0.59 -8.10
C ALA A 384 2.26 1.72 -8.82
N HIS A 385 2.09 2.89 -8.19
CA HIS A 385 1.49 4.07 -8.82
C HIS A 385 2.51 4.83 -9.67
N GLU A 386 3.67 5.18 -9.08
CA GLU A 386 4.67 6.00 -9.75
C GLU A 386 5.44 5.23 -10.85
N PHE A 387 5.75 3.95 -10.64
CA PHE A 387 6.24 3.07 -11.71
C PHE A 387 5.17 2.80 -12.77
N GLY A 388 3.88 2.88 -12.40
CA GLY A 388 2.77 2.88 -13.35
C GLY A 388 2.91 4.01 -14.37
N HIS A 389 3.25 5.22 -13.93
CA HIS A 389 3.61 6.31 -14.85
C HIS A 389 4.86 5.96 -15.69
N ASN A 390 5.92 5.40 -15.09
CA ASN A 390 7.12 4.95 -15.82
C ASN A 390 6.88 3.78 -16.83
N ILE A 391 5.64 3.30 -16.98
CA ILE A 391 5.23 2.34 -18.02
C ILE A 391 4.00 2.84 -18.82
N GLY A 392 3.71 4.14 -18.75
CA GLY A 392 2.73 4.82 -19.60
C GLY A 392 1.30 4.84 -19.06
N LEU A 393 1.08 4.47 -17.79
CA LEU A 393 -0.24 4.51 -17.18
C LEU A 393 -0.57 5.91 -16.67
N LEU A 394 -1.86 6.25 -16.70
CA LEU A 394 -2.43 7.53 -16.31
C LEU A 394 -3.45 7.35 -15.16
N HIS A 395 -3.70 8.44 -14.45
CA HIS A 395 -4.77 8.51 -13.45
C HIS A 395 -6.15 8.20 -14.05
N ALA A 396 -7.14 7.93 -13.21
CA ALA A 396 -8.50 7.77 -13.70
C ALA A 396 -8.98 9.07 -14.37
N VAL A 397 -9.76 8.96 -15.45
CA VAL A 397 -10.20 10.13 -16.21
C VAL A 397 -10.92 11.13 -15.29
N GLY A 398 -10.49 12.39 -15.32
CA GLY A 398 -11.01 13.46 -14.48
C GLY A 398 -10.31 13.63 -13.12
N ASP A 399 -9.34 12.79 -12.76
CA ASP A 399 -8.55 12.99 -11.54
C ASP A 399 -7.73 14.28 -11.60
N SER A 400 -7.60 14.97 -10.46
CA SER A 400 -6.90 16.25 -10.34
C SER A 400 -5.76 16.14 -9.31
N ALA A 401 -4.61 16.74 -9.61
CA ALA A 401 -3.43 16.69 -8.73
C ALA A 401 -3.72 17.26 -7.33
N THR A 402 -4.66 18.20 -7.19
CA THR A 402 -5.02 18.82 -5.90
C THR A 402 -5.92 17.96 -5.02
N GLY A 403 -6.37 16.78 -5.46
CA GLY A 403 -7.30 15.91 -4.70
C GLY A 403 -8.74 16.43 -4.61
N ASP A 404 -8.97 17.72 -4.86
CA ASP A 404 -10.27 18.31 -5.17
C ASP A 404 -10.78 17.75 -6.52
N GLY A 405 -11.34 16.54 -6.49
CA GLY A 405 -11.93 15.90 -7.66
C GLY A 405 -13.08 16.72 -8.26
N PRO A 406 -13.33 16.61 -9.58
CA PRO A 406 -14.46 17.26 -10.23
C PRO A 406 -15.79 16.79 -9.63
N PRO A 407 -16.90 17.56 -9.79
CA PRO A 407 -18.21 17.17 -9.29
C PRO A 407 -18.60 15.79 -9.83
N CYS A 408 -18.65 14.83 -8.92
CA CYS A 408 -18.76 13.41 -9.26
C CYS A 408 -20.06 13.05 -10.01
N ASP A 409 -19.91 12.26 -11.06
CA ASP A 409 -21.00 11.41 -11.55
C ASP A 409 -20.95 10.10 -10.75
N PRO A 410 -21.93 9.81 -9.87
CA PRO A 410 -21.86 8.67 -8.98
C PRO A 410 -22.22 7.36 -9.70
N TRP A 411 -21.64 6.26 -9.23
CA TRP A 411 -22.17 4.92 -9.48
C TRP A 411 -23.46 4.70 -8.69
N GLU A 412 -24.34 3.85 -9.20
CA GLU A 412 -25.44 3.31 -8.40
C GLU A 412 -24.97 2.02 -7.67
N PRO A 413 -25.42 1.77 -6.43
CA PRO A 413 -26.34 2.60 -5.68
C PRO A 413 -25.65 3.80 -5.02
N THR A 414 -26.15 5.00 -5.30
CA THR A 414 -25.54 6.31 -4.96
C THR A 414 -25.16 6.52 -3.49
N TRP A 415 -25.77 5.78 -2.55
CA TRP A 415 -25.42 5.84 -1.12
C TRP A 415 -24.04 5.24 -0.78
N VAL A 416 -23.42 4.49 -1.69
CA VAL A 416 -22.04 3.98 -1.55
C VAL A 416 -21.02 5.11 -1.66
N GLY A 417 -21.37 6.25 -2.29
CA GLY A 417 -20.48 7.39 -2.47
C GLY A 417 -19.34 7.15 -3.46
N CYS A 418 -19.47 6.14 -4.33
CA CYS A 418 -18.47 5.84 -5.35
C CYS A 418 -18.66 6.69 -6.60
N CYS A 419 -17.55 7.18 -7.17
CA CYS A 419 -17.54 8.04 -8.36
C CYS A 419 -17.14 7.23 -9.59
N LYS A 420 -17.82 7.43 -10.71
CA LYS A 420 -17.30 7.02 -12.02
C LYS A 420 -16.09 7.90 -12.38
N PRO A 421 -15.12 7.38 -13.14
CA PRO A 421 -14.25 8.21 -13.94
C PRO A 421 -15.04 9.03 -14.98
N GLY A 422 -14.41 10.08 -15.50
CA GLY A 422 -14.91 10.86 -16.62
C GLY A 422 -14.89 10.10 -17.95
N GLU A 423 -15.49 10.69 -18.96
CA GLU A 423 -15.50 10.17 -20.35
C GLU A 423 -14.12 10.38 -20.98
N SER A 424 -13.55 9.32 -21.56
CA SER A 424 -12.25 9.35 -22.25
C SER A 424 -12.32 10.25 -23.48
N ASP A 425 -11.22 10.91 -23.84
CA ASP A 425 -11.21 11.75 -25.05
C ASP A 425 -11.28 10.86 -26.30
N GLU A 426 -12.43 10.87 -26.96
CA GLU A 426 -12.71 10.19 -28.24
C GLU A 426 -11.72 10.56 -29.36
N THR A 427 -10.94 11.63 -29.21
CA THR A 427 -9.92 12.08 -30.17
C THR A 427 -8.48 11.69 -29.80
N ASP A 428 -8.21 11.28 -28.56
CA ASP A 428 -6.90 10.73 -28.14
C ASP A 428 -6.86 9.21 -28.31
N THR A 429 -6.73 8.76 -29.56
CA THR A 429 -6.62 7.34 -29.89
C THR A 429 -5.31 6.68 -29.41
N GLY A 430 -4.39 7.43 -28.80
CA GLY A 430 -3.18 6.89 -28.19
C GLY A 430 -3.39 6.54 -26.71
N ARG A 431 -4.09 7.42 -25.98
CA ARG A 431 -4.16 7.36 -24.51
C ARG A 431 -5.53 7.02 -23.93
N ARG A 432 -6.60 6.97 -24.76
CA ARG A 432 -8.01 6.67 -24.43
C ARG A 432 -8.25 5.66 -23.29
N TYR A 433 -7.46 4.59 -23.22
CA TYR A 433 -7.61 3.47 -22.29
C TYR A 433 -6.48 3.36 -21.25
N GLN A 434 -5.48 4.25 -21.25
CA GLN A 434 -4.35 4.23 -20.30
C GLN A 434 -4.74 4.57 -18.85
N HIS A 435 -6.03 4.62 -18.49
CA HIS A 435 -6.54 5.24 -17.28
C HIS A 435 -6.88 4.27 -16.15
N GLY A 436 -6.64 4.70 -14.91
CA GLY A 436 -7.16 4.06 -13.71
C GLY A 436 -8.70 3.99 -13.67
N TRP A 437 -9.24 3.16 -12.79
CA TRP A 437 -10.68 2.86 -12.71
C TRP A 437 -11.22 2.92 -11.29
N ARG A 438 -12.53 3.17 -11.17
CA ARG A 438 -13.31 3.15 -9.93
C ARG A 438 -14.64 2.45 -10.19
N PHE A 439 -15.07 1.58 -9.29
CA PHE A 439 -16.25 0.74 -9.45
C PHE A 439 -16.89 0.43 -8.09
N VAL A 440 -18.17 0.03 -8.11
CA VAL A 440 -18.84 -0.54 -6.93
C VAL A 440 -18.82 -2.05 -7.08
N GLY A 441 -18.22 -2.76 -6.14
CA GLY A 441 -18.18 -4.23 -6.15
C GLY A 441 -19.48 -4.87 -5.65
N SER A 442 -19.61 -6.19 -5.80
CA SER A 442 -20.79 -6.96 -5.41
C SER A 442 -21.14 -6.87 -3.91
N THR A 443 -20.14 -6.65 -3.04
CA THR A 443 -20.34 -6.34 -1.61
C THR A 443 -20.91 -4.96 -1.34
N THR A 444 -21.13 -4.14 -2.38
CA THR A 444 -21.52 -2.72 -2.34
C THR A 444 -20.50 -1.78 -1.69
N PHE A 445 -19.22 -2.18 -1.64
CA PHE A 445 -18.13 -1.25 -1.37
C PHE A 445 -17.66 -0.54 -2.65
N CYS A 446 -17.19 0.70 -2.51
CA CYS A 446 -16.47 1.39 -3.58
C CYS A 446 -15.03 0.88 -3.63
N PHE A 447 -14.55 0.54 -4.81
CA PHE A 447 -13.18 0.12 -5.08
C PHE A 447 -12.54 0.97 -6.17
N ARG A 448 -11.21 0.97 -6.20
CA ARG A 448 -10.41 1.68 -7.19
C ARG A 448 -9.11 0.94 -7.51
N THR A 449 -8.60 1.08 -8.72
CA THR A 449 -7.31 0.51 -9.13
C THR A 449 -6.14 1.35 -8.61
N VAL A 450 -4.91 0.84 -8.73
CA VAL A 450 -3.70 1.51 -8.20
C VAL A 450 -3.53 2.92 -8.76
N MET A 451 -3.82 3.15 -10.04
CA MET A 451 -3.70 4.45 -10.70
C MET A 451 -4.80 5.46 -10.34
N ALA A 452 -5.87 5.05 -9.66
CA ALA A 452 -7.00 5.94 -9.35
C ALA A 452 -6.88 6.61 -7.97
N TYR A 453 -7.26 7.89 -7.90
CA TYR A 453 -7.40 8.64 -6.64
C TYR A 453 -8.74 8.32 -5.95
N SER A 454 -9.00 8.98 -4.82
CA SER A 454 -10.23 8.78 -4.04
C SER A 454 -11.51 9.19 -4.77
N PRO A 455 -12.69 8.66 -4.40
CA PRO A 455 -12.98 7.71 -3.31
C PRO A 455 -12.73 6.23 -3.68
N GLY A 456 -12.87 5.34 -2.68
CA GLY A 456 -12.89 3.87 -2.82
C GLY A 456 -11.72 3.16 -2.12
N ASN A 457 -11.89 1.92 -1.69
CA ASN A 457 -10.77 1.12 -1.19
C ASN A 457 -9.85 0.78 -2.39
N ARG A 458 -8.54 0.95 -2.28
CA ARG A 458 -7.65 0.59 -3.40
C ARG A 458 -7.49 -0.92 -3.47
N ALA A 459 -7.53 -1.50 -4.67
CA ALA A 459 -7.11 -2.88 -4.89
C ALA A 459 -5.70 -2.89 -5.51
N LEU A 460 -4.89 -3.92 -5.22
CA LEU A 460 -3.63 -4.18 -5.94
C LEU A 460 -3.95 -4.76 -7.33
N HIS A 461 -4.53 -3.93 -8.19
CA HIS A 461 -4.84 -4.18 -9.59
C HIS A 461 -4.59 -2.88 -10.37
N TYR A 462 -4.02 -3.00 -11.56
CA TYR A 462 -4.22 -2.04 -12.65
C TYR A 462 -5.60 -2.28 -13.30
N SER A 463 -6.16 -1.29 -14.01
CA SER A 463 -7.45 -1.51 -14.70
C SER A 463 -7.33 -2.52 -15.83
N ASN A 464 -8.28 -3.46 -15.89
CA ASN A 464 -8.42 -4.46 -16.94
C ASN A 464 -9.92 -4.83 -17.05
N PRO A 465 -10.56 -4.69 -18.23
CA PRO A 465 -11.99 -4.97 -18.40
C PRO A 465 -12.38 -6.46 -18.28
N GLU A 466 -11.45 -7.38 -18.52
CA GLU A 466 -11.71 -8.83 -18.45
C GLU A 466 -11.47 -9.41 -17.04
N VAL A 467 -10.73 -8.71 -16.18
CA VAL A 467 -10.41 -9.16 -14.81
C VAL A 467 -11.39 -8.57 -13.78
N PRO A 468 -12.20 -9.41 -13.11
CA PRO A 468 -13.12 -8.95 -12.07
C PRO A 468 -12.49 -8.93 -10.68
N TYR A 469 -12.87 -7.95 -9.86
CA TYR A 469 -12.60 -7.90 -8.42
C TYR A 469 -13.91 -7.61 -7.69
N ASP A 470 -14.19 -8.34 -6.60
CA ASP A 470 -15.53 -8.36 -5.98
C ASP A 470 -16.67 -8.53 -7.02
N GLY A 471 -16.49 -9.48 -7.94
CA GLY A 471 -17.49 -9.85 -8.95
C GLY A 471 -17.70 -8.86 -10.11
N GLU A 472 -17.10 -7.67 -10.06
CA GLU A 472 -17.28 -6.60 -11.07
C GLU A 472 -15.94 -6.26 -11.76
N PRO A 473 -15.93 -5.85 -13.05
CA PRO A 473 -14.70 -5.55 -13.79
C PRO A 473 -13.81 -4.48 -13.15
N THR A 474 -12.49 -4.72 -13.14
CA THR A 474 -11.49 -3.75 -12.66
C THR A 474 -11.16 -2.66 -13.68
N GLY A 475 -11.72 -2.73 -14.89
CA GLY A 475 -11.58 -1.74 -15.96
C GLY A 475 -12.86 -1.61 -16.79
N SER A 476 -12.74 -1.00 -17.97
CA SER A 476 -13.84 -0.80 -18.92
C SER A 476 -13.33 -0.81 -20.36
N PRO A 477 -13.97 -1.54 -21.30
CA PRO A 477 -13.45 -1.76 -22.65
C PRO A 477 -13.43 -0.48 -23.49
N GLU A 478 -12.58 -0.46 -24.52
CA GLU A 478 -12.38 0.71 -25.40
C GLU A 478 -13.70 1.17 -26.07
N ASP A 479 -14.56 0.22 -26.45
CA ASP A 479 -15.86 0.44 -27.09
C ASP A 479 -17.03 0.60 -26.09
N SER A 480 -16.75 0.87 -24.81
CA SER A 480 -17.79 1.07 -23.80
C SER A 480 -18.85 2.10 -24.23
N SER A 481 -20.11 1.67 -24.18
CA SER A 481 -21.27 2.47 -24.58
C SER A 481 -21.51 3.76 -23.77
N ASP A 482 -20.78 3.96 -22.68
CA ASP A 482 -20.79 5.18 -21.86
C ASP A 482 -19.57 6.09 -22.09
N GLY A 483 -18.68 5.77 -23.05
CA GLY A 483 -17.50 6.57 -23.38
C GLY A 483 -16.38 6.54 -22.34
N ARG A 484 -16.42 5.63 -21.36
CA ARG A 484 -15.41 5.51 -20.30
C ARG A 484 -14.57 4.26 -20.54
N ALA A 485 -13.31 4.43 -20.97
CA ALA A 485 -12.39 3.34 -21.25
C ALA A 485 -11.24 3.32 -20.22
N ALA A 486 -10.89 2.14 -19.73
CA ALA A 486 -9.85 1.94 -18.71
C ALA A 486 -9.29 0.51 -18.80
N ASP A 487 -8.14 0.38 -19.44
CA ASP A 487 -7.34 -0.84 -19.59
C ASP A 487 -5.84 -0.50 -19.46
N ASN A 488 -5.42 -0.19 -18.23
CA ASN A 488 -4.02 -0.07 -17.88
C ASN A 488 -3.23 -1.36 -18.21
N ALA A 489 -3.85 -2.54 -18.06
CA ALA A 489 -3.18 -3.82 -18.25
C ALA A 489 -2.81 -4.06 -19.72
N GLY A 490 -3.73 -3.76 -20.64
CA GLY A 490 -3.46 -3.77 -22.09
C GLY A 490 -2.27 -2.86 -22.45
N TRP A 491 -2.23 -1.63 -21.92
CA TRP A 491 -1.11 -0.72 -22.18
C TRP A 491 0.21 -1.19 -21.54
N ALA A 492 0.20 -1.61 -20.28
CA ALA A 492 1.39 -2.13 -19.59
C ALA A 492 2.00 -3.35 -20.31
N THR A 493 1.18 -4.18 -20.96
CA THR A 493 1.63 -5.34 -21.76
C THR A 493 2.34 -4.90 -23.05
N LEU A 494 2.09 -3.69 -23.55
CA LEU A 494 2.81 -3.11 -24.70
C LEU A 494 4.14 -2.45 -24.31
N THR A 495 4.20 -1.81 -23.14
CA THR A 495 5.34 -0.98 -22.71
C THR A 495 6.39 -1.73 -21.88
N MET A 496 5.97 -2.65 -21.00
CA MET A 496 6.87 -3.45 -20.16
C MET A 496 7.96 -4.23 -20.94
N PRO A 497 7.73 -4.77 -22.16
CA PRO A 497 8.80 -5.39 -22.96
C PRO A 497 9.97 -4.46 -23.30
N GLY A 498 9.71 -3.15 -23.41
CA GLY A 498 10.73 -2.12 -23.60
C GLY A 498 11.34 -1.68 -22.27
N THR A 499 10.50 -1.35 -21.27
CA THR A 499 10.95 -0.92 -19.94
C THR A 499 11.86 -1.96 -19.26
N ALA A 500 11.51 -3.24 -19.27
CA ALA A 500 12.32 -4.32 -18.70
C ALA A 500 13.55 -4.72 -19.56
N ALA A 501 13.85 -3.93 -20.60
CA ALA A 501 15.03 -4.09 -21.46
C ALA A 501 15.81 -2.77 -21.61
N TYR A 502 15.51 -1.75 -20.80
CA TYR A 502 16.23 -0.47 -20.77
C TYR A 502 17.69 -0.64 -20.38
N ARG A 503 18.02 -1.67 -19.59
CA ARG A 503 19.39 -2.12 -19.31
C ARG A 503 19.51 -3.64 -19.41
N CYS A 504 20.74 -4.12 -19.58
CA CYS A 504 21.05 -5.54 -19.45
C CYS A 504 21.38 -5.83 -17.99
N ALA A 505 20.62 -6.72 -17.35
CA ALA A 505 20.85 -7.13 -15.97
C ALA A 505 22.30 -7.64 -15.78
N VAL A 506 23.02 -7.11 -14.79
CA VAL A 506 24.40 -7.53 -14.51
C VAL A 506 24.37 -8.72 -13.54
N PRO A 507 24.88 -9.91 -13.91
CA PRO A 507 24.74 -11.10 -13.05
C PRO A 507 25.39 -10.95 -11.68
N GLU A 508 24.75 -11.48 -10.63
CA GLU A 508 25.34 -11.56 -9.29
C GLU A 508 26.64 -12.39 -9.34
N GLN A 509 27.79 -11.77 -9.11
CA GLN A 509 29.07 -12.45 -9.11
C GLN A 509 29.28 -13.15 -7.76
N THR A 510 29.06 -14.47 -7.71
CA THR A 510 29.41 -15.25 -6.52
C THR A 510 30.92 -15.15 -6.21
N GLY A 511 31.23 -14.60 -5.04
CA GLY A 511 32.59 -14.54 -4.52
C GLY A 511 33.15 -15.94 -4.23
N THR A 512 34.47 -16.09 -4.27
CA THR A 512 35.13 -17.38 -3.97
C THR A 512 35.02 -17.84 -2.51
N ASP A 513 34.42 -17.02 -1.63
CA ASP A 513 34.02 -17.37 -0.26
C ASP A 513 32.54 -17.81 -0.14
N GLY A 514 31.78 -17.82 -1.25
CA GLY A 514 30.36 -18.18 -1.27
C GLY A 514 29.42 -17.04 -0.88
N ARG A 515 29.89 -15.78 -0.84
CA ARG A 515 29.01 -14.61 -0.75
C ARG A 515 28.50 -14.17 -2.12
N LEU A 516 27.27 -13.69 -2.14
CA LEU A 516 26.74 -12.91 -3.26
C LEU A 516 27.45 -11.55 -3.27
N ILE A 517 27.95 -11.14 -4.43
CA ILE A 517 28.45 -9.79 -4.68
C ILE A 517 27.65 -9.27 -5.87
N ALA A 518 26.99 -8.13 -5.71
CA ALA A 518 26.34 -7.45 -6.84
C ALA A 518 27.37 -7.23 -7.96
N GLY A 519 26.92 -7.28 -9.22
CA GLY A 519 27.77 -7.21 -10.40
C GLY A 519 28.49 -5.88 -10.66
N GLY A 520 28.89 -5.14 -9.63
CA GLY A 520 29.46 -3.80 -9.70
C GLY A 520 30.60 -3.60 -8.71
N LEU A 521 31.83 -3.81 -9.20
CA LEU A 521 33.15 -3.40 -8.69
C LEU A 521 33.48 -3.49 -7.17
N GLN A 522 34.71 -3.91 -6.94
CA GLN A 522 35.43 -4.00 -5.65
C GLN A 522 35.11 -2.88 -4.66
N ALA A 523 35.04 -3.23 -3.36
CA ALA A 523 34.84 -2.31 -2.25
C ALA A 523 35.64 -1.01 -2.39
N TYR A 524 34.93 0.11 -2.51
CA TYR A 524 35.50 1.45 -2.52
C TYR A 524 35.99 1.81 -1.11
N ASP A 525 37.28 1.56 -0.84
CA ASP A 525 37.96 2.14 0.31
C ASP A 525 37.94 3.68 0.19
N PHE A 526 37.61 4.35 1.31
CA PHE A 526 37.47 5.81 1.39
C PHE A 526 38.71 6.55 0.85
N PHE A 527 38.48 7.55 -0.01
CA PHE A 527 39.44 8.63 -0.20
C PHE A 527 39.47 9.54 1.06
N GLY A 528 40.62 10.19 1.30
CA GLY A 528 40.84 11.14 2.39
C GLY A 528 41.76 12.29 1.99
#